data_AF-A0A6A5UBL5-F1
#
_entry.id   AF-A0A6A5UBL5-F1
#
_cell.length_a   1.000
_cell.length_b   1.000
_cell.length_c   1.000
_cell.angle_alpha   90.00
_cell.angle_beta   90.00
_cell.angle_gamma   90.00
#
_symmetry.space_group_name_H-M   'P 1'
#
loop_
_entity.id
_entity.type
_entity.pdbx_description
1 polymer ?
#
loop_
_entity_poly.entity_id
_entity_poly.type
_entity_poly.pdbx_seq_one_letter_code
_entity_poly.pdbx_strand_id
1 'polypeptide(L)'
;MSDSDSDSDSESEESENQTELKQIFSSIKDTTTCLFRLTMAIRDPAPESQHRSAITIDKSHFEEWDVTHARSKFPESEDFLWQRSGHAISSRRQYLCYREEHHQKLAKNTDLIGMEAPRTQYTSNSTEATPLPLVARASSFDVFDGDDALSQTSYAPSEGATIRVPQLPKEAREQEHYECPLCFMIVSIHTKKSWKNHVYRDLHPYYCTFKDCATADRLYDSRHEWFKHELEAHRTSWQCVAGCDKILDSKSAFEKHVETNHAELASPAMLTALKRTAMRSAGLTTQASCPFCNETMSLKALQRHVGRHQEQLALFALPPNLDNTEDEDRD
;
A
#
# COMPACT_ATOMS: atom_id res chain seq x y z
N MET A 1 48.29 70.19 7.65
CA MET A 1 48.01 69.61 6.33
C MET A 1 47.89 68.14 6.59
N SER A 2 46.64 67.67 6.61
CA SER A 2 46.23 66.32 7.00
C SER A 2 46.24 65.44 5.76
N ASP A 3 46.85 64.26 5.86
CA ASP A 3 46.60 63.13 4.97
C ASP A 3 46.19 61.93 5.85
N SER A 4 44.91 61.57 5.77
CA SER A 4 44.38 60.30 6.25
C SER A 4 43.10 60.05 5.49
N ASP A 5 43.15 59.11 4.55
CA ASP A 5 42.00 58.43 4.01
C ASP A 5 42.44 57.08 3.42
N SER A 6 41.48 56.16 3.45
CA SER A 6 41.41 54.90 2.70
C SER A 6 41.96 53.64 3.40
N ASP A 7 41.08 52.98 4.16
CA ASP A 7 41.06 51.51 4.38
C ASP A 7 39.71 51.08 5.03
N SER A 8 38.56 51.51 4.46
CA SER A 8 37.23 51.19 5.05
C SER A 8 36.20 50.60 4.08
N ASP A 9 36.47 50.49 2.78
CA ASP A 9 35.48 50.00 1.79
C ASP A 9 35.56 48.48 1.51
N SER A 10 36.60 47.77 1.97
CA SER A 10 36.79 46.35 1.63
C SER A 10 36.04 45.37 2.54
N GLU A 11 35.74 45.73 3.79
CA GLU A 11 35.06 44.82 4.74
C GLU A 11 33.54 44.72 4.51
N SER A 12 32.92 45.78 3.98
CA SER A 12 31.48 45.82 3.67
C SER A 12 31.13 44.93 2.48
N GLU A 13 31.91 45.03 1.39
CA GLU A 13 31.69 44.25 0.15
C GLU A 13 31.85 42.74 0.38
N GLU A 14 32.83 42.29 1.18
CA GLU A 14 32.97 40.86 1.50
C GLU A 14 31.78 40.33 2.31
N SER A 15 31.23 41.13 3.22
CA SER A 15 30.06 40.74 4.02
C SER A 15 28.80 40.63 3.16
N GLU A 16 28.60 41.57 2.23
CA GLU A 16 27.47 41.58 1.30
C GLU A 16 27.57 40.40 0.31
N ASN A 17 28.74 40.16 -0.27
CA ASN A 17 29.00 39.01 -1.14
C ASN A 17 28.75 37.67 -0.44
N GLN A 18 29.10 37.55 0.85
CA GLN A 18 28.77 36.36 1.65
C GLN A 18 27.25 36.21 1.87
N THR A 19 26.50 37.30 1.99
CA THR A 19 25.03 37.25 2.11
C THR A 19 24.36 36.92 0.78
N GLU A 20 24.82 37.48 -0.34
CA GLU A 20 24.32 37.16 -1.68
C GLU A 20 24.58 35.70 -2.04
N LEU A 21 25.79 35.19 -1.76
CA LEU A 21 26.13 33.79 -2.00
C LEU A 21 25.26 32.83 -1.18
N LYS A 22 24.96 33.18 0.08
CA LYS A 22 24.01 32.42 0.92
C LYS A 22 22.59 32.46 0.33
N GLN A 23 22.13 33.59 -0.17
CA GLN A 23 20.81 33.72 -0.80
C GLN A 23 20.71 32.90 -2.09
N ILE A 24 21.73 32.95 -2.95
CA ILE A 24 21.80 32.15 -4.18
C ILE A 24 21.81 30.66 -3.83
N PHE A 25 22.60 30.25 -2.84
CA PHE A 25 22.63 28.86 -2.38
C PHE A 25 21.26 28.41 -1.86
N SER A 26 20.58 29.24 -1.06
CA SER A 26 19.21 28.97 -0.59
C SER A 26 18.23 28.83 -1.77
N SER A 27 18.32 29.71 -2.76
CA SER A 27 17.45 29.68 -3.95
C SER A 27 17.67 28.41 -4.80
N ILE A 28 18.92 27.98 -4.97
CA ILE A 28 19.25 26.70 -5.64
C ILE A 28 18.67 25.53 -4.83
N LYS A 29 18.82 25.54 -3.51
CA LYS A 29 18.24 24.52 -2.63
C LYS A 29 16.71 24.49 -2.76
N ASP A 30 16.05 25.63 -2.72
CA ASP A 30 14.59 25.69 -2.84
C ASP A 30 14.10 25.21 -4.21
N THR A 31 14.81 25.57 -5.28
CA THR A 31 14.51 25.13 -6.65
C THR A 31 14.68 23.62 -6.79
N THR A 32 15.79 23.06 -6.28
CA THR A 32 16.04 21.62 -6.32
C THR A 32 14.99 20.84 -5.53
N THR A 33 14.62 21.31 -4.33
CA THR A 33 13.51 20.74 -3.55
C THR A 33 12.18 20.80 -4.32
N CYS A 34 11.87 21.89 -5.01
CA CYS A 34 10.67 21.98 -5.84
C CYS A 34 10.67 20.98 -6.99
N LEU A 35 11.82 20.79 -7.67
CA LEU A 35 11.97 19.79 -8.74
C LEU A 35 11.78 18.35 -8.22
N PHE A 36 12.31 18.03 -7.04
CA PHE A 36 12.07 16.74 -6.40
C PHE A 36 10.60 16.55 -6.07
N ARG A 37 9.94 17.55 -5.47
CA ARG A 37 8.49 17.48 -5.17
C ARG A 37 7.64 17.30 -6.42
N LEU A 38 7.98 17.97 -7.52
CA LEU A 38 7.33 17.77 -8.82
C LEU A 38 7.58 16.36 -9.35
N THR A 39 8.80 15.86 -9.29
CA THR A 39 9.15 14.49 -9.72
C THR A 39 8.37 13.45 -8.94
N MET A 40 8.29 13.61 -7.62
CA MET A 40 7.49 12.75 -6.74
C MET A 40 6.02 12.77 -7.15
N ALA A 41 5.44 13.95 -7.38
CA ALA A 41 4.03 14.10 -7.76
C ALA A 41 3.71 13.55 -9.17
N ILE A 42 4.64 13.65 -10.13
CA ILE A 42 4.45 13.13 -11.49
C ILE A 42 4.58 11.61 -11.53
N ARG A 43 5.53 11.06 -10.76
CA ARG A 43 5.80 9.62 -10.76
C ARG A 43 4.89 8.84 -9.82
N ASP A 44 4.20 9.50 -8.87
CA ASP A 44 3.22 8.87 -7.99
C ASP A 44 2.04 8.37 -8.85
N PRO A 45 1.89 7.04 -9.05
CA PRO A 45 0.79 6.53 -9.85
C PRO A 45 -0.50 6.88 -9.13
N ALA A 46 -1.46 7.49 -9.84
CA ALA A 46 -2.80 7.73 -9.29
C ALA A 46 -3.33 6.44 -8.63
N PRO A 47 -3.99 6.49 -7.46
CA PRO A 47 -4.37 5.31 -6.68
C PRO A 47 -5.10 4.21 -7.48
N GLU A 48 -5.84 4.59 -8.53
CA GLU A 48 -6.56 3.63 -9.39
C GLU A 48 -5.70 2.99 -10.52
N SER A 49 -4.55 3.57 -10.87
CA SER A 49 -3.69 3.04 -11.94
C SER A 49 -2.83 1.86 -11.50
N GLN A 50 -2.58 1.70 -10.19
CA GLN A 50 -1.89 0.54 -9.61
C GLN A 50 -2.64 -0.79 -9.88
N HIS A 51 -3.96 -0.72 -10.12
CA HIS A 51 -4.81 -1.90 -10.29
C HIS A 51 -5.06 -2.34 -11.74
N ARG A 52 -4.56 -1.62 -12.75
CA ARG A 52 -5.06 -1.78 -14.14
C ARG A 52 -4.07 -2.23 -15.20
N SER A 53 -2.79 -2.25 -14.94
CA SER A 53 -1.85 -2.92 -15.84
C SER A 53 -1.80 -4.39 -15.44
N ALA A 54 -2.65 -5.22 -16.05
CA ALA A 54 -2.42 -6.65 -16.11
C ALA A 54 -1.09 -6.87 -16.83
N ILE A 55 0.01 -6.77 -16.08
CA ILE A 55 1.33 -7.13 -16.56
C ILE A 55 1.20 -8.61 -16.94
N THR A 56 1.44 -8.92 -18.20
CA THR A 56 1.41 -10.27 -18.75
C THR A 56 2.79 -10.91 -18.55
N ILE A 57 3.21 -11.06 -17.29
CA ILE A 57 4.36 -11.92 -16.96
C ILE A 57 3.77 -13.29 -16.63
N ASP A 58 4.35 -14.33 -17.23
CA ASP A 58 3.97 -15.72 -16.98
C ASP A 58 4.14 -16.05 -15.48
N LYS A 59 3.02 -16.40 -14.86
CA LYS A 59 2.84 -16.55 -13.42
C LYS A 59 3.18 -17.96 -12.93
N SER A 60 3.28 -18.90 -13.86
CA SER A 60 3.35 -20.33 -13.56
C SER A 60 4.53 -20.71 -12.65
N HIS A 61 5.64 -19.98 -12.71
CA HIS A 61 6.84 -20.30 -11.95
C HIS A 61 6.72 -20.04 -10.43
N PHE A 62 5.98 -19.02 -10.01
CA PHE A 62 5.93 -18.63 -8.59
C PHE A 62 4.73 -19.20 -7.85
N GLU A 63 3.62 -19.44 -8.55
CA GLU A 63 2.34 -19.81 -7.94
C GLU A 63 2.44 -21.08 -7.08
N GLU A 64 3.11 -22.13 -7.55
CA GLU A 64 3.20 -23.40 -6.81
C GLU A 64 3.98 -23.25 -5.49
N TRP A 65 5.11 -22.54 -5.53
CA TRP A 65 5.96 -22.35 -4.36
C TRP A 65 5.33 -21.39 -3.35
N ASP A 66 4.74 -20.29 -3.81
CA ASP A 66 4.08 -19.31 -2.95
C ASP A 66 2.82 -19.90 -2.28
N VAL A 67 2.04 -20.73 -2.99
CA VAL A 67 0.90 -21.46 -2.40
C VAL A 67 1.37 -22.48 -1.38
N THR A 68 2.46 -23.21 -1.67
CA THR A 68 3.06 -24.16 -0.72
C THR A 68 3.55 -23.43 0.54
N HIS A 69 4.16 -22.26 0.41
CA HIS A 69 4.52 -21.42 1.55
C HIS A 69 3.30 -21.04 2.37
N ALA A 70 2.25 -20.49 1.76
CA ALA A 70 1.03 -20.11 2.45
C ALA A 70 0.39 -21.29 3.22
N ARG A 71 0.35 -22.48 2.60
CA ARG A 71 -0.12 -23.72 3.22
C ARG A 71 0.73 -24.14 4.42
N SER A 72 2.06 -24.10 4.28
CA SER A 72 2.97 -24.48 5.36
C SER A 72 2.87 -23.54 6.57
N LYS A 73 2.63 -22.24 6.32
CA LYS A 73 2.52 -21.21 7.35
C LYS A 73 1.18 -21.22 8.09
N PHE A 74 0.08 -21.54 7.39
CA PHE A 74 -1.27 -21.55 7.95
C PHE A 74 -1.98 -22.87 7.66
N PRO A 75 -1.53 -24.00 8.25
CA PRO A 75 -2.05 -25.33 7.92
C PRO A 75 -3.52 -25.53 8.35
N GLU A 76 -4.05 -24.68 9.23
CA GLU A 76 -5.43 -24.75 9.69
C GLU A 76 -6.44 -23.98 8.82
N SER A 77 -5.97 -23.21 7.83
CA SER A 77 -6.83 -22.49 6.89
C SER A 77 -7.47 -23.40 5.85
N GLU A 78 -8.54 -22.92 5.22
CA GLU A 78 -9.14 -23.59 4.07
C GLU A 78 -8.26 -23.50 2.81
N ASP A 79 -8.32 -24.54 1.97
CA ASP A 79 -7.53 -24.68 0.73
C ASP A 79 -7.61 -23.47 -0.21
N PHE A 80 -8.81 -22.89 -0.36
CA PHE A 80 -9.01 -21.73 -1.24
C PHE A 80 -8.22 -20.51 -0.76
N LEU A 81 -8.01 -20.40 0.56
CA LEU A 81 -7.31 -19.28 1.15
C LEU A 81 -5.81 -19.40 0.91
N TRP A 82 -5.23 -20.62 0.96
CA TRP A 82 -3.85 -20.85 0.57
C TRP A 82 -3.59 -20.46 -0.87
N GLN A 83 -4.47 -20.87 -1.79
CA GLN A 83 -4.39 -20.51 -3.21
C GLN A 83 -4.42 -18.99 -3.38
N ARG A 84 -5.37 -18.32 -2.73
CA ARG A 84 -5.50 -16.86 -2.77
C ARG A 84 -4.27 -16.15 -2.20
N SER A 85 -3.78 -16.61 -1.05
CA SER A 85 -2.56 -16.08 -0.43
C SER A 85 -1.35 -16.23 -1.34
N GLY A 86 -1.16 -17.40 -1.94
CA GLY A 86 -0.07 -17.67 -2.87
C GLY A 86 -0.15 -16.79 -4.11
N HIS A 87 -1.31 -16.70 -4.76
CA HIS A 87 -1.52 -15.82 -5.90
C HIS A 87 -1.26 -14.34 -5.56
N ALA A 88 -1.67 -13.89 -4.36
CA ALA A 88 -1.40 -12.54 -3.90
C ALA A 88 0.10 -12.30 -3.69
N ILE A 89 0.87 -13.28 -3.20
CA ILE A 89 2.33 -13.19 -3.10
C ILE A 89 2.96 -13.11 -4.49
N SER A 90 2.58 -14.00 -5.41
CA SER A 90 3.13 -14.02 -6.77
C SER A 90 2.82 -12.71 -7.52
N SER A 91 1.62 -12.16 -7.35
CA SER A 91 1.22 -10.86 -7.91
C SER A 91 2.10 -9.71 -7.40
N ARG A 92 2.50 -9.73 -6.12
CA ARG A 92 3.42 -8.72 -5.55
C ARG A 92 4.82 -8.86 -6.12
N ARG A 93 5.36 -10.08 -6.21
CA ARG A 93 6.67 -10.33 -6.84
C ARG A 93 6.70 -9.78 -8.25
N GLN A 94 5.65 -10.06 -9.01
CA GLN A 94 5.48 -9.57 -10.37
C GLN A 94 5.49 -8.05 -10.45
N TYR A 95 4.74 -7.38 -9.57
CA TYR A 95 4.71 -5.92 -9.52
C TYR A 95 6.09 -5.33 -9.21
N LEU A 96 6.83 -5.92 -8.27
CA LEU A 96 8.19 -5.49 -7.93
C LEU A 96 9.16 -5.68 -9.11
N CYS A 97 9.16 -6.85 -9.75
CA CYS A 97 9.99 -7.10 -10.94
C CYS A 97 9.68 -6.12 -12.07
N TYR A 98 8.40 -5.85 -12.33
CA TYR A 98 8.00 -4.87 -13.34
C TYR A 98 8.57 -3.47 -13.05
N ARG A 99 8.51 -3.02 -11.79
CA ARG A 99 9.05 -1.71 -11.40
C ARG A 99 10.56 -1.64 -11.58
N GLU A 100 11.27 -2.71 -11.23
CA GLU A 100 12.72 -2.81 -11.43
C GLU A 100 13.08 -2.75 -12.93
N GLU A 101 12.43 -3.55 -13.77
CA GLU A 101 12.65 -3.51 -15.23
C GLU A 101 12.32 -2.14 -15.83
N HIS A 102 11.23 -1.52 -15.38
CA HIS A 102 10.82 -0.19 -15.83
C HIS A 102 11.85 0.88 -15.44
N HIS A 103 12.36 0.81 -14.21
CA HIS A 103 13.43 1.69 -13.74
C HIS A 103 14.72 1.51 -14.58
N GLN A 104 15.15 0.28 -14.82
CA GLN A 104 16.33 -0.01 -15.65
C GLN A 104 16.18 0.53 -17.08
N LYS A 105 14.99 0.48 -17.68
CA LYS A 105 14.71 1.05 -19.01
C LYS A 105 14.82 2.58 -19.00
N LEU A 106 14.30 3.24 -17.97
CA LEU A 106 14.40 4.69 -17.83
C LEU A 106 15.83 5.15 -17.57
N ALA A 107 16.60 4.40 -16.78
CA ALA A 107 18.02 4.69 -16.54
C ALA A 107 18.81 4.66 -17.86
N LYS A 108 18.65 3.60 -18.67
CA LYS A 108 19.29 3.47 -19.99
C LYS A 108 18.94 4.61 -20.96
N ASN A 109 17.69 5.07 -20.96
CA ASN A 109 17.28 6.20 -21.79
C ASN A 109 17.87 7.53 -21.32
N THR A 110 18.12 7.68 -20.01
CA THR A 110 18.75 8.88 -19.45
C THR A 110 20.22 8.96 -19.86
N ASP A 111 20.92 7.82 -19.92
CA ASP A 111 22.32 7.74 -20.37
C ASP A 111 22.50 8.12 -21.86
N LEU A 112 21.45 8.05 -22.67
CA LEU A 112 21.46 8.47 -24.08
C LEU A 112 21.29 10.00 -24.26
N ILE A 113 20.89 10.71 -23.19
CA ILE A 113 20.77 12.18 -23.19
C ILE A 113 22.18 12.78 -23.05
N GLY A 114 22.95 12.72 -24.14
CA GLY A 114 24.30 13.27 -24.19
C GLY A 114 25.13 12.85 -25.39
N MET A 115 24.76 11.78 -26.12
CA MET A 115 25.59 11.23 -27.20
C MET A 115 24.92 11.10 -28.57
N GLU A 116 23.64 11.45 -28.75
CA GLU A 116 22.99 11.34 -30.07
C GLU A 116 22.23 12.60 -30.48
N ALA A 117 22.41 12.99 -31.76
CA ALA A 117 21.59 13.98 -32.44
C ALA A 117 20.12 13.51 -32.44
N PRO A 118 19.14 14.43 -32.30
CA PRO A 118 17.73 14.05 -32.13
C PRO A 118 17.25 13.26 -33.33
N ARG A 119 17.04 11.96 -33.14
CA ARG A 119 16.39 11.08 -34.11
C ARG A 119 15.01 10.73 -33.59
N THR A 120 13.99 11.23 -34.28
CA THR A 120 12.60 10.81 -34.11
C THR A 120 12.45 9.37 -34.61
N GLN A 121 12.72 8.40 -33.74
CA GLN A 121 12.27 7.03 -33.97
C GLN A 121 10.86 6.89 -33.38
N TYR A 122 9.90 6.63 -34.24
CA TYR A 122 8.58 6.16 -33.84
C TYR A 122 8.73 4.78 -33.19
N THR A 123 8.83 4.75 -31.87
CA THR A 123 8.56 3.53 -31.11
C THR A 123 7.06 3.45 -30.86
N SER A 124 6.41 2.41 -31.36
CA SER A 124 4.98 2.12 -31.18
C SER A 124 4.55 1.84 -29.73
N ASN A 125 5.43 2.11 -28.76
CA ASN A 125 5.16 1.97 -27.33
C ASN A 125 5.01 3.36 -26.69
N SER A 126 4.67 4.35 -27.51
CA SER A 126 4.40 5.72 -27.11
C SER A 126 3.28 5.72 -26.09
N THR A 127 3.52 6.41 -24.99
CA THR A 127 2.57 6.75 -23.92
C THR A 127 1.26 7.24 -24.53
N GLU A 128 0.24 6.38 -24.60
CA GLU A 128 -1.11 6.83 -24.82
C GLU A 128 -1.53 7.59 -23.56
N ALA A 129 -1.58 8.91 -23.68
CA ALA A 129 -2.12 9.79 -22.66
C ALA A 129 -3.62 9.52 -22.53
N THR A 130 -4.01 8.77 -21.51
CA THR A 130 -5.41 8.64 -21.12
C THR A 130 -5.91 10.01 -20.63
N PRO A 131 -7.04 10.54 -21.13
CA PRO A 131 -7.57 11.81 -20.64
C PRO A 131 -7.97 11.70 -19.16
N LEU A 132 -7.53 12.67 -18.35
CA LEU A 132 -7.92 12.81 -16.94
C LEU A 132 -9.43 13.04 -16.81
N PRO A 133 -10.16 12.24 -16.00
CA PRO A 133 -11.46 12.63 -15.50
C PRO A 133 -11.29 13.63 -14.35
N LEU A 134 -12.05 14.73 -14.42
CA LEU A 134 -12.05 15.81 -13.44
C LEU A 134 -12.98 15.48 -12.27
N VAL A 135 -12.50 14.99 -11.12
CA VAL A 135 -13.28 15.03 -9.86
C VAL A 135 -12.42 15.17 -8.58
N ALA A 136 -12.84 16.16 -7.79
CA ALA A 136 -12.71 16.46 -6.36
C ALA A 136 -11.56 15.85 -5.52
N ARG A 137 -10.73 16.78 -5.04
CA ARG A 137 -9.72 16.64 -3.99
C ARG A 137 -10.38 16.29 -2.64
N ALA A 138 -10.19 15.06 -2.18
CA ALA A 138 -10.34 14.72 -0.76
C ALA A 138 -8.94 14.58 -0.14
N SER A 139 -8.60 15.48 0.78
CA SER A 139 -7.40 15.37 1.60
C SER A 139 -7.63 14.30 2.68
N SER A 140 -7.17 13.08 2.45
CA SER A 140 -7.11 12.06 3.49
C SER A 140 -5.85 12.25 4.34
N PHE A 141 -5.99 13.03 5.41
CA PHE A 141 -5.11 12.92 6.56
C PHE A 141 -5.53 11.66 7.34
N ASP A 142 -5.00 10.51 6.97
CA ASP A 142 -5.24 9.28 7.73
C ASP A 142 -4.25 9.16 8.88
N VAL A 143 -4.81 9.29 10.09
CA VAL A 143 -4.14 9.01 11.35
C VAL A 143 -3.97 7.49 11.46
N PHE A 144 -2.77 7.00 11.16
CA PHE A 144 -2.40 5.63 11.48
C PHE A 144 -2.27 5.50 13.00
N ASP A 145 -3.24 4.82 13.62
CA ASP A 145 -3.28 4.47 15.03
C ASP A 145 -2.02 3.68 15.39
N GLY A 146 -1.03 4.41 15.90
CA GLY A 146 0.22 3.85 16.38
C GLY A 146 0.08 3.55 17.85
N ASP A 147 -0.39 2.36 18.18
CA ASP A 147 -0.19 1.78 19.49
C ASP A 147 0.63 0.49 19.34
N ASP A 148 1.91 0.64 19.63
CA ASP A 148 2.92 -0.42 19.69
C ASP A 148 3.06 -0.84 21.15
N ALA A 149 2.03 -1.53 21.66
CA ALA A 149 2.15 -2.27 22.91
C ALA A 149 2.64 -3.69 22.57
N LEU A 150 3.94 -3.89 22.80
CA LEU A 150 4.60 -5.19 22.87
C LEU A 150 3.70 -6.21 23.57
N SER A 151 3.16 -7.15 22.80
CA SER A 151 2.68 -8.42 23.35
C SER A 151 3.44 -9.52 22.66
N GLN A 152 4.52 -9.90 23.33
CA GLN A 152 5.17 -11.19 23.16
C GLN A 152 4.12 -12.27 23.42
N THR A 153 3.78 -13.05 22.39
CA THR A 153 3.28 -14.40 22.62
C THR A 153 4.41 -15.34 22.25
N SER A 154 5.09 -15.81 23.29
CA SER A 154 6.01 -16.93 23.29
C SER A 154 5.27 -18.24 22.99
N TYR A 155 6.06 -19.27 22.61
CA TYR A 155 5.76 -20.64 22.11
C TYR A 155 5.89 -20.75 20.59
N ALA A 156 6.81 -21.52 19.98
CA ALA A 156 7.99 -22.29 20.37
C ALA A 156 8.85 -22.46 19.07
N PRO A 157 10.12 -22.86 19.13
CA PRO A 157 11.09 -22.66 18.04
C PRO A 157 11.19 -23.85 17.08
N SER A 158 11.03 -23.61 15.78
CA SER A 158 11.77 -24.32 14.72
C SER A 158 11.72 -23.53 13.41
N GLU A 159 12.89 -23.19 12.87
CA GLU A 159 13.15 -22.87 11.46
C GLU A 159 12.17 -21.93 10.77
N GLY A 160 12.33 -20.62 10.98
CA GLY A 160 11.62 -19.61 10.22
C GLY A 160 12.03 -18.22 10.66
N ALA A 161 13.07 -17.66 10.02
CA ALA A 161 13.37 -16.25 10.18
C ALA A 161 12.07 -15.48 9.91
N THR A 162 11.56 -14.77 10.92
CA THR A 162 10.40 -13.90 10.75
C THR A 162 10.80 -12.85 9.75
N ILE A 163 10.28 -12.94 8.53
CA ILE A 163 10.61 -12.00 7.46
C ILE A 163 10.21 -10.61 7.93
N ARG A 164 11.19 -9.72 7.97
CA ARG A 164 11.01 -8.36 8.48
C ARG A 164 10.88 -7.40 7.32
N VAL A 165 10.32 -6.25 7.65
CA VAL A 165 10.38 -5.09 6.76
C VAL A 165 11.87 -4.74 6.58
N PRO A 166 12.33 -4.47 5.35
CA PRO A 166 13.71 -4.06 5.08
C PRO A 166 14.10 -2.86 5.93
N GLN A 167 15.37 -2.77 6.31
CA GLN A 167 15.86 -1.63 7.06
C GLN A 167 15.70 -0.33 6.27
N LEU A 168 15.60 0.78 7.00
CA LEU A 168 15.60 2.10 6.39
C LEU A 168 16.97 2.32 5.70
N PRO A 169 17.01 2.68 4.40
CA PRO A 169 18.26 2.88 3.66
C PRO A 169 19.18 3.91 4.32
N LYS A 170 20.51 3.74 4.19
CA LYS A 170 21.51 4.63 4.81
C LYS A 170 21.42 6.05 4.25
N GLU A 171 21.06 6.17 2.97
CA GLU A 171 20.82 7.40 2.21
C GLU A 171 19.79 8.30 2.91
N ALA A 172 18.84 7.71 3.65
CA ALA A 172 17.86 8.48 4.42
C ALA A 172 18.48 9.32 5.55
N ARG A 173 19.72 9.02 5.97
CA ARG A 173 20.47 9.83 6.96
C ARG A 173 21.25 10.95 6.30
N GLU A 174 21.66 10.76 5.06
CA GLU A 174 22.60 11.64 4.35
C GLU A 174 21.89 12.62 3.42
N GLN A 175 20.76 12.22 2.84
CA GLN A 175 20.05 12.95 1.79
C GLN A 175 18.62 13.26 2.23
N GLU A 176 18.13 14.46 1.91
CA GLU A 176 16.73 14.86 2.14
C GLU A 176 15.75 14.10 1.24
N HIS A 177 16.21 13.73 0.04
CA HIS A 177 15.46 12.97 -0.95
C HIS A 177 16.36 11.85 -1.47
N TYR A 178 15.85 10.62 -1.53
CA TYR A 178 16.60 9.46 -2.02
C TYR A 178 15.67 8.51 -2.78
N GLU A 179 16.23 7.62 -3.58
CA GLU A 179 15.45 6.62 -4.32
C GLU A 179 15.13 5.41 -3.44
N CYS A 180 13.87 4.98 -3.41
CA CYS A 180 13.46 3.79 -2.68
C CYS A 180 13.91 2.51 -3.41
N PRO A 181 14.62 1.57 -2.76
CA PRO A 181 15.14 0.34 -3.40
C PRO A 181 14.06 -0.67 -3.83
N LEU A 182 12.84 -0.57 -3.32
CA LEU A 182 11.74 -1.48 -3.71
C LEU A 182 10.96 -0.96 -4.91
N CYS A 183 10.94 0.35 -5.02
CA CYS A 183 9.85 1.07 -5.63
C CYS A 183 10.36 2.06 -6.66
N PHE A 184 11.64 2.39 -6.58
CA PHE A 184 12.40 3.23 -7.49
C PHE A 184 11.83 4.65 -7.64
N MET A 185 11.08 5.06 -6.62
CA MET A 185 10.56 6.41 -6.49
C MET A 185 11.47 7.23 -5.60
N ILE A 186 11.62 8.51 -5.93
CA ILE A 186 12.23 9.45 -5.01
C ILE A 186 11.29 9.65 -3.82
N VAL A 187 11.80 9.51 -2.61
CA VAL A 187 11.05 9.65 -1.37
C VAL A 187 11.82 10.54 -0.38
N SER A 188 11.09 11.16 0.54
CA SER A 188 11.66 11.92 1.68
C SER A 188 11.14 11.29 2.97
N ILE A 189 11.72 10.15 3.33
CA ILE A 189 11.31 9.34 4.49
C ILE A 189 12.50 9.11 5.40
N HIS A 190 12.47 9.69 6.60
CA HIS A 190 13.61 9.66 7.54
C HIS A 190 13.33 8.90 8.84
N THR A 191 12.13 8.31 9.00
CA THR A 191 11.78 7.55 10.21
C THR A 191 11.48 6.09 9.88
N LYS A 192 11.89 5.17 10.76
CA LYS A 192 11.59 3.73 10.63
C LYS A 192 10.08 3.46 10.51
N LYS A 193 9.25 4.22 11.22
CA LYS A 193 7.78 4.10 11.17
C LYS A 193 7.23 4.47 9.79
N SER A 194 7.63 5.62 9.25
CA SER A 194 7.18 6.06 7.92
C SER A 194 7.71 5.15 6.81
N TRP A 195 8.93 4.62 6.96
CA TRP A 195 9.50 3.63 6.04
C TRP A 195 8.69 2.35 6.03
N LYS A 196 8.40 1.79 7.20
CA LYS A 196 7.54 0.60 7.34
C LYS A 196 6.16 0.80 6.70
N ASN A 197 5.55 1.96 6.90
CA ASN A 197 4.26 2.29 6.28
C ASN A 197 4.37 2.39 4.75
N HIS A 198 5.45 2.98 4.23
CA HIS A 198 5.70 3.05 2.79
C HIS A 198 5.85 1.65 2.18
N VAL A 199 6.67 0.78 2.79
CA VAL A 199 6.88 -0.60 2.33
C VAL A 199 5.56 -1.36 2.27
N TYR A 200 4.74 -1.29 3.31
CA TYR A 200 3.44 -1.97 3.28
C TYR A 200 2.47 -1.37 2.27
N ARG A 201 2.40 -0.04 2.15
CA ARG A 201 1.54 0.58 1.15
C ARG A 201 1.90 0.08 -0.25
N ASP A 202 3.18 0.05 -0.58
CA ASP A 202 3.67 -0.42 -1.87
C ASP A 202 3.42 -1.91 -2.10
N LEU A 203 3.46 -2.73 -1.04
CA LEU A 203 3.17 -4.17 -1.11
C LEU A 203 1.68 -4.51 -1.22
N HIS A 204 0.76 -3.58 -0.95
CA HIS A 204 -0.68 -3.85 -0.92
C HIS A 204 -1.04 -5.15 -0.15
N PRO A 205 -0.76 -5.22 1.16
CA PRO A 205 -0.74 -6.46 1.91
C PRO A 205 -2.11 -7.10 2.04
N TYR A 206 -3.19 -6.32 1.96
CA TYR A 206 -4.52 -6.80 2.32
C TYR A 206 -5.31 -7.32 1.12
N TYR A 207 -6.12 -8.36 1.33
CA TYR A 207 -7.02 -8.94 0.34
C TYR A 207 -8.18 -9.67 1.02
N CYS A 208 -9.33 -9.77 0.34
CA CYS A 208 -10.53 -10.39 0.91
C CYS A 208 -10.27 -11.85 1.34
N THR A 209 -10.75 -12.25 2.51
CA THR A 209 -10.58 -13.61 3.06
C THR A 209 -11.77 -14.54 2.81
N PHE A 210 -12.84 -14.08 2.15
CA PHE A 210 -14.05 -14.88 1.90
C PHE A 210 -14.02 -15.61 0.56
N LYS A 211 -14.37 -16.90 0.54
CA LYS A 211 -14.33 -17.76 -0.65
C LYS A 211 -15.02 -17.15 -1.86
N ASP A 212 -16.29 -16.77 -1.70
CA ASP A 212 -17.13 -16.25 -2.78
C ASP A 212 -17.14 -14.72 -2.80
N CYS A 213 -16.01 -14.11 -3.16
CA CYS A 213 -15.87 -12.66 -3.30
C CYS A 213 -15.78 -12.24 -4.76
N ALA A 214 -16.61 -11.28 -5.18
CA ALA A 214 -16.60 -10.74 -6.55
C ALA A 214 -15.29 -9.99 -6.90
N THR A 215 -14.57 -9.51 -5.89
CA THR A 215 -13.30 -8.80 -6.02
C THR A 215 -12.18 -9.54 -5.31
N ALA A 216 -12.15 -10.89 -5.41
CA ALA A 216 -11.19 -11.73 -4.71
C ALA A 216 -9.72 -11.42 -5.05
N ASP A 217 -9.46 -10.98 -6.29
CA ASP A 217 -8.10 -10.63 -6.76
C ASP A 217 -7.69 -9.19 -6.41
N ARG A 218 -8.59 -8.41 -5.79
CA ARG A 218 -8.26 -7.03 -5.40
C ARG A 218 -7.34 -7.04 -4.18
N LEU A 219 -6.18 -6.41 -4.35
CA LEU A 219 -5.27 -6.07 -3.25
C LEU A 219 -5.58 -4.66 -2.74
N TYR A 220 -5.37 -4.44 -1.45
CA TYR A 220 -5.57 -3.14 -0.79
C TYR A 220 -4.30 -2.74 -0.04
N ASP A 221 -3.98 -1.45 -0.08
CA ASP A 221 -2.89 -0.84 0.67
C ASP A 221 -3.29 -0.49 2.12
N SER A 222 -4.59 -0.32 2.35
CA SER A 222 -5.17 0.09 3.63
C SER A 222 -5.94 -1.04 4.31
N ARG A 223 -5.58 -1.28 5.59
CA ARG A 223 -6.29 -2.23 6.46
C ARG A 223 -7.74 -1.84 6.68
N HIS A 224 -8.01 -0.54 6.71
CA HIS A 224 -9.36 -0.02 6.91
C HIS A 224 -10.20 -0.25 5.66
N GLU A 225 -9.66 -0.03 4.47
CA GLU A 225 -10.40 -0.23 3.23
C GLU A 225 -10.74 -1.71 3.00
N TRP A 226 -9.76 -2.61 3.17
CA TRP A 226 -9.98 -4.05 3.08
C TRP A 226 -11.05 -4.52 4.09
N PHE A 227 -10.94 -4.12 5.35
CA PHE A 227 -11.86 -4.60 6.37
C PHE A 227 -13.25 -3.99 6.22
N LYS A 228 -13.34 -2.74 5.75
CA LYS A 228 -14.61 -2.11 5.37
C LYS A 228 -15.28 -2.90 4.25
N HIS A 229 -14.53 -3.31 3.22
CA HIS A 229 -15.04 -4.19 2.18
C HIS A 229 -15.58 -5.50 2.77
N GLU A 230 -14.83 -6.19 3.64
CA GLU A 230 -15.34 -7.41 4.28
C GLU A 230 -16.59 -7.15 5.13
N LEU A 231 -16.66 -6.01 5.81
CA LEU A 231 -17.78 -5.64 6.65
C LEU A 231 -19.06 -5.35 5.85
N GLU A 232 -18.93 -4.76 4.67
CA GLU A 232 -20.03 -4.36 3.80
C GLU A 232 -20.47 -5.50 2.86
N ALA A 233 -19.53 -6.32 2.38
CA ALA A 233 -19.81 -7.37 1.40
C ALA A 233 -20.13 -8.72 2.04
N HIS A 234 -19.50 -9.06 3.17
CA HIS A 234 -19.50 -10.42 3.70
C HIS A 234 -20.04 -10.52 5.12
N ARG A 235 -19.69 -9.57 6.00
CA ARG A 235 -20.12 -9.56 7.41
C ARG A 235 -21.38 -8.72 7.58
N THR A 236 -22.39 -8.99 6.76
CA THR A 236 -23.70 -8.33 6.84
C THR A 236 -24.72 -9.22 7.53
N SER A 237 -25.62 -8.59 8.27
CA SER A 237 -26.84 -9.18 8.79
C SER A 237 -28.04 -8.45 8.21
N TRP A 238 -29.18 -9.14 8.20
CA TRP A 238 -30.41 -8.68 7.61
C TRP A 238 -31.47 -8.58 8.69
N GLN A 239 -31.76 -7.35 9.12
CA GLN A 239 -32.76 -7.10 10.16
C GLN A 239 -34.11 -6.80 9.51
N CYS A 240 -35.16 -7.47 9.96
CA CYS A 240 -36.52 -7.15 9.54
C CYS A 240 -36.92 -5.75 10.02
N VAL A 241 -37.33 -4.91 9.08
CA VAL A 241 -37.75 -3.51 9.34
C VAL A 241 -39.26 -3.37 9.54
N ALA A 242 -40.02 -4.47 9.41
CA ALA A 242 -41.47 -4.51 9.57
C ALA A 242 -41.91 -4.93 10.99
N GLY A 243 -41.06 -4.71 12.00
CA GLY A 243 -41.40 -4.90 13.42
C GLY A 243 -41.30 -6.34 13.96
N CYS A 244 -40.60 -7.24 13.27
CA CYS A 244 -40.45 -8.64 13.70
C CYS A 244 -39.25 -8.92 14.61
N ASP A 245 -38.34 -7.96 14.80
CA ASP A 245 -37.06 -8.09 15.50
C ASP A 245 -36.18 -9.30 15.06
N LYS A 246 -36.50 -9.90 13.90
CA LYS A 246 -35.72 -11.02 13.33
C LYS A 246 -34.45 -10.49 12.66
N ILE A 247 -33.33 -11.11 13.00
CA ILE A 247 -32.02 -10.92 12.36
C ILE A 247 -31.70 -12.19 11.59
N LEU A 248 -31.36 -12.04 10.31
CA LEU A 248 -31.06 -13.12 9.38
C LEU A 248 -29.63 -12.97 8.89
N ASP A 249 -28.98 -14.08 8.56
CA ASP A 249 -27.57 -14.18 8.20
C ASP A 249 -27.30 -14.03 6.69
N SER A 250 -28.36 -14.08 5.87
CA SER A 250 -28.23 -14.10 4.43
C SER A 250 -29.37 -13.35 3.74
N LYS A 251 -29.04 -12.81 2.57
CA LYS A 251 -30.00 -12.13 1.69
C LYS A 251 -31.17 -13.03 1.30
N SER A 252 -30.89 -14.29 0.97
CA SER A 252 -31.93 -15.26 0.57
C SER A 252 -32.88 -15.59 1.73
N ALA A 253 -32.34 -15.74 2.95
CA ALA A 253 -33.18 -15.92 4.14
C ALA A 253 -34.09 -14.71 4.40
N PHE A 254 -33.57 -13.48 4.19
CA PHE A 254 -34.37 -12.26 4.28
C PHE A 254 -35.48 -12.18 3.23
N GLU A 255 -35.17 -12.47 1.96
CA GLU A 255 -36.17 -12.51 0.89
C GLU A 255 -37.32 -13.48 1.22
N LYS A 256 -36.97 -14.71 1.61
CA LYS A 256 -37.95 -15.72 2.02
C LYS A 256 -38.75 -15.29 3.25
N HIS A 257 -38.12 -14.63 4.22
CA HIS A 257 -38.81 -14.11 5.41
C HIS A 257 -39.85 -13.06 5.04
N VAL A 258 -39.50 -12.10 4.17
CA VAL A 258 -40.41 -11.05 3.70
C VAL A 258 -41.56 -11.67 2.89
N GLU A 259 -41.27 -12.59 1.97
CA GLU A 259 -42.31 -13.27 1.17
C GLU A 259 -43.32 -14.05 2.02
N THR A 260 -42.86 -14.67 3.11
CA THR A 260 -43.71 -15.53 3.95
C THR A 260 -44.46 -14.78 5.04
N ASN A 261 -43.88 -13.72 5.61
CA ASN A 261 -44.44 -13.02 6.79
C ASN A 261 -44.96 -11.62 6.48
N HIS A 262 -44.56 -11.04 5.33
CA HIS A 262 -44.90 -9.68 4.90
C HIS A 262 -45.24 -9.66 3.40
N ALA A 263 -46.23 -10.45 3.00
CA ALA A 263 -46.62 -10.62 1.60
C ALA A 263 -46.97 -9.28 0.92
N GLU A 264 -47.51 -8.33 1.67
CA GLU A 264 -47.79 -6.97 1.24
C GLU A 264 -46.54 -6.14 0.89
N LEU A 265 -45.39 -6.49 1.46
CA LEU A 265 -44.09 -5.87 1.23
C LEU A 265 -43.23 -6.60 0.19
N ALA A 266 -43.68 -7.78 -0.27
CA ALA A 266 -42.93 -8.66 -1.18
C ALA A 266 -42.93 -8.22 -2.65
N SER A 267 -43.52 -7.06 -2.99
CA SER A 267 -43.47 -6.55 -4.36
C SER A 267 -42.02 -6.26 -4.80
N PRO A 268 -41.61 -6.51 -6.06
CA PRO A 268 -40.19 -6.41 -6.47
C PRO A 268 -39.55 -5.03 -6.22
N ALA A 269 -40.32 -3.96 -6.41
CA ALA A 269 -39.86 -2.59 -6.17
C ALA A 269 -39.66 -2.31 -4.67
N MET A 270 -40.61 -2.72 -3.82
CA MET A 270 -40.52 -2.56 -2.37
C MET A 270 -39.44 -3.45 -1.77
N LEU A 271 -39.32 -4.69 -2.22
CA LEU A 271 -38.31 -5.65 -1.80
C LEU A 271 -36.89 -5.11 -2.07
N THR A 272 -36.68 -4.42 -3.20
CA THR A 272 -35.39 -3.79 -3.52
C THR A 272 -35.06 -2.65 -2.55
N ALA A 273 -36.04 -1.80 -2.21
CA ALA A 273 -35.85 -0.74 -1.22
C ALA A 273 -35.62 -1.33 0.19
N LEU A 274 -36.40 -2.34 0.58
CA LEU A 274 -36.29 -3.02 1.87
C LEU A 274 -34.93 -3.68 2.05
N LYS A 275 -34.37 -4.28 0.99
CA LYS A 275 -33.04 -4.88 1.08
C LYS A 275 -31.96 -3.87 1.50
N ARG A 276 -32.01 -2.66 0.94
CA ARG A 276 -31.07 -1.58 1.29
C ARG A 276 -31.25 -1.13 2.74
N THR A 277 -32.50 -1.06 3.21
CA THR A 277 -32.83 -0.59 4.57
C THR A 277 -32.67 -1.69 5.63
N ALA A 278 -32.74 -2.97 5.27
CA ALA A 278 -32.62 -4.12 6.18
C ALA A 278 -31.18 -4.57 6.39
N MET A 279 -30.30 -4.32 5.42
CA MET A 279 -28.90 -4.69 5.50
C MET A 279 -28.20 -3.87 6.60
N ARG A 280 -27.48 -4.56 7.47
CA ARG A 280 -26.67 -4.00 8.56
C ARG A 280 -25.30 -4.64 8.51
N SER A 281 -24.25 -3.83 8.57
CA SER A 281 -22.92 -4.33 8.87
C SER A 281 -22.87 -4.87 10.29
N ALA A 282 -22.13 -5.96 10.49
CA ALA A 282 -21.90 -6.51 11.81
C ALA A 282 -21.27 -5.47 12.75
N GLY A 283 -21.66 -5.49 14.03
CA GLY A 283 -21.07 -4.60 15.02
C GLY A 283 -19.61 -4.97 15.29
N LEU A 284 -18.75 -4.00 15.58
CA LEU A 284 -17.33 -4.25 15.87
C LEU A 284 -17.08 -5.13 17.11
N THR A 285 -18.10 -5.32 17.94
CA THR A 285 -18.09 -6.20 19.13
C THR A 285 -18.50 -7.64 18.82
N THR A 286 -19.05 -7.92 17.63
CA THR A 286 -19.41 -9.27 17.19
C THR A 286 -18.18 -10.17 17.19
N GLN A 287 -18.33 -11.40 17.68
CA GLN A 287 -17.27 -12.41 17.69
C GLN A 287 -17.16 -13.07 16.32
N ALA A 288 -15.94 -13.31 15.87
CA ALA A 288 -15.64 -14.08 14.68
C ALA A 288 -14.26 -14.72 14.79
N SER A 289 -14.06 -15.83 14.07
CA SER A 289 -12.82 -16.59 14.06
C SER A 289 -11.89 -16.11 12.95
N CYS A 290 -10.59 -16.13 13.22
CA CYS A 290 -9.55 -15.86 12.25
C CYS A 290 -9.50 -16.97 11.19
N PRO A 291 -9.54 -16.66 9.88
CA PRO A 291 -9.46 -17.67 8.83
C PRO A 291 -8.04 -18.27 8.68
N PHE A 292 -7.04 -17.70 9.35
CA PHE A 292 -5.65 -18.15 9.32
C PHE A 292 -5.23 -19.08 10.48
N CYS A 293 -5.80 -18.88 11.67
CA CYS A 293 -5.40 -19.61 12.89
C CYS A 293 -6.57 -19.95 13.81
N ASN A 294 -7.81 -19.78 13.37
CA ASN A 294 -9.05 -20.13 14.07
C ASN A 294 -9.29 -19.45 15.44
N GLU A 295 -8.43 -18.53 15.87
CA GLU A 295 -8.64 -17.74 17.09
C GLU A 295 -9.92 -16.89 16.98
N THR A 296 -10.79 -17.02 17.98
CA THR A 296 -12.05 -16.25 18.05
C THR A 296 -11.85 -14.96 18.82
N MET A 297 -12.27 -13.84 18.24
CA MET A 297 -12.17 -12.52 18.85
C MET A 297 -13.23 -11.56 18.32
N SER A 298 -13.29 -10.35 18.87
CA SER A 298 -14.17 -9.30 18.34
C SER A 298 -13.72 -8.84 16.96
N LEU A 299 -14.65 -8.39 16.10
CA LEU A 299 -14.31 -7.87 14.77
C LEU A 299 -13.26 -6.75 14.81
N LYS A 300 -13.28 -5.88 15.82
CA LYS A 300 -12.22 -4.86 16.02
C LYS A 300 -10.83 -5.49 16.22
N ALA A 301 -10.73 -6.54 17.02
CA ALA A 301 -9.48 -7.26 17.23
C ALA A 301 -9.08 -8.06 15.99
N LEU A 302 -10.07 -8.67 15.33
CA LEU A 302 -9.91 -9.50 14.14
C LEU A 302 -9.27 -8.71 13.00
N GLN A 303 -9.71 -7.47 12.76
CA GLN A 303 -9.14 -6.60 11.72
C GLN A 303 -7.61 -6.47 11.88
N ARG A 304 -7.13 -6.20 13.10
CA ARG A 304 -5.70 -6.07 13.37
C ARG A 304 -4.99 -7.42 13.30
N HIS A 305 -5.62 -8.46 13.83
CA HIS A 305 -5.04 -9.79 13.88
C HIS A 305 -4.84 -10.38 12.47
N VAL A 306 -5.88 -10.43 11.66
CA VAL A 306 -5.83 -10.91 10.27
C VAL A 306 -4.93 -10.02 9.42
N GLY A 307 -4.96 -8.70 9.64
CA GLY A 307 -4.05 -7.77 8.99
C GLY A 307 -2.57 -8.13 9.20
N ARG A 308 -2.17 -8.57 10.41
CA ARG A 308 -0.79 -9.01 10.68
C ARG A 308 -0.41 -10.28 9.90
N HIS A 309 -1.32 -11.25 9.77
CA HIS A 309 -1.06 -12.45 8.96
C HIS A 309 -0.85 -12.09 7.49
N GLN A 310 -1.70 -11.22 6.95
CA GLN A 310 -1.60 -10.74 5.57
C GLN A 310 -0.33 -9.91 5.33
N GLU A 311 0.06 -9.04 6.27
CA GLU A 311 1.33 -8.32 6.23
C GLU A 311 2.53 -9.28 6.20
N GLN A 312 2.54 -10.32 7.03
CA GLN A 312 3.62 -11.31 7.05
C GLN A 312 3.71 -12.14 5.76
N LEU A 313 2.59 -12.41 5.10
CA LEU A 313 2.58 -13.04 3.77
C LEU A 313 3.09 -12.06 2.71
N ALA A 314 2.71 -10.79 2.79
CA ALA A 314 3.15 -9.77 1.85
C ALA A 314 4.68 -9.57 1.89
N LEU A 315 5.29 -9.60 3.08
CA LEU A 315 6.74 -9.48 3.23
C LEU A 315 7.51 -10.62 2.56
N PHE A 316 6.91 -11.81 2.43
CA PHE A 316 7.55 -12.92 1.73
C PHE A 316 7.78 -12.64 0.25
N ALA A 317 7.02 -11.73 -0.36
CA ALA A 317 7.18 -11.31 -1.75
C ALA A 317 8.46 -10.50 -1.99
N LEU A 318 9.10 -9.99 -0.93
CA LEU A 318 10.28 -9.15 -1.05
C LEU A 318 11.51 -9.95 -1.57
N PRO A 319 12.36 -9.32 -2.40
CA PRO A 319 13.65 -9.89 -2.78
C PRO A 319 14.54 -10.18 -1.56
N PRO A 320 15.27 -11.31 -1.54
CA PRO A 320 16.08 -11.72 -0.39
C PRO A 320 17.32 -10.84 -0.12
N ASN A 321 17.74 -10.00 -1.08
CA ASN A 321 19.00 -9.23 -1.00
C ASN A 321 18.86 -7.83 -0.37
N LEU A 322 17.69 -7.48 0.19
CA LEU A 322 17.45 -6.14 0.71
C LEU A 322 18.09 -5.86 2.08
N ASP A 323 18.50 -6.92 2.79
CA ASP A 323 19.11 -6.82 4.12
C ASP A 323 20.64 -6.66 4.08
N ASN A 324 21.28 -6.74 2.91
CA ASN A 324 22.75 -6.67 2.75
C ASN A 324 23.34 -5.25 2.78
N THR A 325 22.65 -4.27 3.37
CA THR A 325 23.33 -3.00 3.73
C THR A 325 24.03 -3.20 5.06
N GLU A 326 25.09 -4.01 5.02
CA GLU A 326 25.82 -4.54 6.17
C GLU A 326 26.04 -3.50 7.27
N ASP A 327 25.82 -3.96 8.50
CA ASP A 327 26.39 -3.44 9.73
C ASP A 327 27.93 -3.54 9.64
N GLU A 328 28.56 -2.67 8.83
CA GLU A 328 29.96 -2.35 9.01
C GLU A 328 30.08 -1.38 10.20
N ASP A 329 29.93 -1.91 11.40
CA ASP A 329 30.53 -1.37 12.62
C ASP A 329 31.48 -2.43 13.18
N ARG A 330 32.72 -2.42 12.69
CA ARG A 330 33.91 -2.90 13.41
C ARG A 330 35.12 -2.05 13.01
N ASP A 331 35.31 -0.93 13.70
CA ASP A 331 36.44 -0.74 14.63
C ASP A 331 36.26 0.53 15.48
#